data_AF-A0A3S4X8B4-F1
#
_entry.id   AF-A0A3S4X8B4-F1
#
_cell.length_a   1.000
_cell.length_b   1.000
_cell.length_c   1.000
_cell.angle_alpha   90.00
_cell.angle_beta   90.00
_cell.angle_gamma   90.00
#
_symmetry.space_group_name_H-M   'P 1'
#
loop_
_entity.id
_entity.type
_entity.pdbx_description
1 polymer ?
#
loop_
_entity_poly.entity_id
_entity_poly.type
_entity_poly.pdbx_seq_one_letter_code
_entity_poly.pdbx_strand_id
1 'polypeptide(L)'
;MGVGMGFIQVYNSNLKHVATKDRKEVFTSPYANLRGNSPVVGYEIEATRITVWFKGGKPYSYSYNKAGRENVEEMKRLAKNGAGLSAYITRNVRFLYD
;
A
#
# COMPACT_ATOMS: atom_id res chain seq x y z
N MET A 1 -2.91 -9.75 -31.29
CA MET A 1 -4.10 -8.95 -30.95
C MET A 1 -4.15 -8.93 -29.42
N GLY A 2 -3.65 -7.94 -28.68
CA GLY A 2 -3.44 -6.53 -28.98
C GLY A 2 -4.51 -5.71 -28.27
N VAL A 3 -4.40 -5.55 -26.94
CA VAL A 3 -4.85 -4.34 -26.24
C VAL A 3 -3.86 -4.05 -25.11
N GLY A 4 -3.01 -3.05 -25.34
CA GLY A 4 -2.26 -2.40 -24.29
C GLY A 4 -3.19 -1.52 -23.46
N MET A 5 -2.94 -1.46 -22.17
CA MET A 5 -3.39 -0.35 -21.33
C MET A 5 -2.19 0.10 -20.51
N GLY A 6 -1.47 1.07 -21.07
CA GLY A 6 -0.53 1.85 -20.31
C GLY A 6 -1.28 2.77 -19.35
N PHE A 7 -0.86 2.76 -18.09
CA PHE A 7 -1.07 3.86 -17.15
C PHE A 7 0.12 3.90 -16.20
N ILE A 8 1.28 4.33 -16.70
CA ILE A 8 2.32 4.88 -15.81
C ILE A 8 2.17 6.39 -15.91
N GLN A 9 1.25 6.93 -15.11
CA GLN A 9 1.32 8.34 -14.77
C GLN A 9 2.49 8.48 -13.79
N VAL A 10 3.60 8.98 -14.31
CA VAL A 10 4.84 9.25 -13.57
C VAL A 10 4.53 10.21 -12.43
N TYR A 11 4.43 9.69 -11.20
CA TYR A 11 4.45 10.48 -9.97
C TYR A 11 5.68 10.09 -9.14
N ASN A 12 6.68 10.96 -9.26
CA ASN A 12 7.65 11.32 -8.23
C ASN A 12 8.76 10.31 -7.83
N SER A 13 9.94 10.58 -8.41
CA SER A 13 11.31 10.39 -7.95
C SER A 13 11.54 9.97 -6.47
N ASN A 14 11.60 8.67 -6.18
CA ASN A 14 12.52 8.03 -5.20
C ASN A 14 12.33 6.49 -5.13
N LEU A 15 12.76 5.76 -6.16
CA LEU A 15 12.91 4.31 -6.07
C LEU A 15 14.20 4.00 -5.30
N LYS A 16 14.10 3.81 -3.98
CA LYS A 16 15.18 3.25 -3.17
C LYS A 16 14.95 1.75 -3.03
N HIS A 17 15.74 0.98 -3.77
CA HIS A 17 15.91 -0.45 -3.60
C HIS A 17 16.20 -0.81 -2.13
N VAL A 18 15.47 -1.78 -1.58
CA VAL A 18 15.92 -2.56 -0.43
C VAL A 18 15.69 -4.05 -0.75
N ALA A 19 16.76 -4.81 -0.54
CA ALA A 19 16.94 -6.18 -0.97
C ALA A 19 16.05 -7.18 -0.23
N THR A 20 15.36 -8.02 -1.00
CA THR A 20 15.13 -9.42 -0.64
C THR A 20 15.33 -10.28 -1.89
N LYS A 21 16.26 -11.22 -1.76
CA LYS A 21 16.65 -12.21 -2.76
C LYS A 21 15.43 -13.10 -3.06
N ASP A 22 15.08 -13.22 -4.33
CA ASP A 22 14.00 -14.03 -4.90
C ASP A 22 12.60 -13.37 -5.04
N ARG A 23 12.23 -13.21 -6.32
CA ARG A 23 10.90 -12.98 -6.92
C ARG A 23 10.24 -11.60 -6.91
N LYS A 24 10.19 -11.10 -8.15
CA LYS A 24 9.25 -10.16 -8.77
C LYS A 24 9.37 -8.74 -8.26
N GLU A 25 9.71 -7.84 -9.19
CA GLU A 25 9.49 -6.40 -9.07
C GLU A 25 8.01 -6.14 -8.77
N VAL A 26 7.65 -6.21 -7.49
CA VAL A 26 6.37 -5.69 -7.02
C VAL A 26 6.55 -4.18 -7.02
N PHE A 27 5.79 -3.48 -7.86
CA PHE A 27 5.74 -2.02 -7.94
C PHE A 27 5.12 -1.44 -6.66
N THR A 28 5.77 -1.64 -5.52
CA THR A 28 5.34 -1.11 -4.23
C THR A 28 5.88 0.31 -4.06
N SER A 29 4.99 1.23 -3.72
CA SER A 29 5.38 2.59 -3.35
C SER A 29 5.91 2.55 -1.92
N PRO A 30 7.14 3.05 -1.67
CA PRO A 30 7.71 3.04 -0.32
C PRO A 30 6.87 3.95 0.60
N TYR A 31 6.61 3.48 1.82
CA TYR A 31 5.87 4.28 2.79
C TYR A 31 6.82 5.31 3.42
N ALA A 32 6.49 6.60 3.31
CA ALA A 32 7.38 7.68 3.76
C ALA A 32 7.67 7.65 5.27
N ASN A 33 6.77 7.05 6.07
CA ASN A 33 6.95 6.87 7.52
C ASN A 33 7.41 8.17 8.23
N LEU A 34 6.70 9.28 8.02
CA LEU A 34 7.13 10.61 8.47
C LEU A 34 7.26 10.74 10.01
N ARG A 35 6.66 9.82 10.78
CA ARG A 35 6.80 9.75 12.25
C ARG A 35 7.90 8.79 12.72
N GLY A 36 8.56 8.08 11.81
CA GLY A 36 9.70 7.20 12.09
C GLY A 36 9.38 5.89 12.82
N ASN A 37 8.13 5.65 13.22
CA ASN A 37 7.74 4.53 14.08
C ASN A 37 6.68 3.60 13.48
N SER A 38 6.37 3.73 12.19
CA SER A 38 5.43 2.84 11.52
C SER A 38 6.08 1.51 11.14
N PRO A 39 5.43 0.36 11.40
CA PRO A 39 5.87 -0.93 10.89
C PRO A 39 5.57 -1.13 9.39
N VAL A 40 4.89 -0.18 8.72
CA VAL A 40 4.58 -0.24 7.29
C VAL A 40 5.82 0.14 6.47
N VAL A 41 6.19 -0.70 5.50
CA VAL A 41 7.35 -0.49 4.63
C VAL A 41 6.96 -0.02 3.23
N GLY A 42 5.76 -0.37 2.77
CA GLY A 42 5.29 -0.02 1.44
C GLY A 42 3.81 -0.30 1.25
N TYR A 43 3.27 0.20 0.16
CA TYR A 43 1.88 0.02 -0.22
C TYR A 43 1.70 0.02 -1.74
N GLU A 44 0.56 -0.49 -2.18
CA GLU A 44 0.12 -0.49 -3.58
C GLU A 44 -1.33 -0.05 -3.60
N ILE A 45 -1.64 0.91 -4.47
CA ILE A 45 -2.99 1.47 -4.60
C ILE A 45 -3.58 1.00 -5.92
N GLU A 46 -4.73 0.35 -5.84
CA GLU A 46 -5.56 0.00 -6.98
C GLU A 46 -6.88 0.77 -6.92
N ALA A 47 -7.71 0.65 -7.96
CA ALA A 47 -8.99 1.35 -8.03
C ALA A 47 -9.91 1.03 -6.84
N THR A 48 -9.97 -0.24 -6.42
CA THR A 48 -10.91 -0.74 -5.40
C THR A 48 -10.23 -1.39 -4.20
N ARG A 49 -8.89 -1.28 -4.12
CA ARG A 49 -8.07 -1.98 -3.13
C ARG A 49 -6.85 -1.18 -2.73
N ILE A 50 -6.34 -1.46 -1.55
CA ILE A 50 -4.98 -1.11 -1.14
C ILE A 50 -4.29 -2.35 -0.58
N THR A 51 -3.07 -2.61 -1.04
CA THR A 51 -2.21 -3.66 -0.47
C THR A 51 -1.14 -2.99 0.38
N VAL A 52 -0.91 -3.50 1.59
CA VAL A 52 0.02 -2.91 2.57
C VAL A 52 1.03 -3.96 3.00
N TRP A 53 2.31 -3.61 2.99
CA TRP A 53 3.41 -4.44 3.46
C TRP A 53 3.89 -3.95 4.82
N PHE A 54 3.95 -4.87 5.77
CA PHE A 54 4.56 -4.64 7.08
C PHE A 54 5.94 -5.28 7.13
N LYS A 55 6.83 -4.70 7.95
CA LYS A 55 8.18 -5.23 8.17
C LYS A 55 8.11 -6.70 8.60
N GLY A 56 8.76 -7.58 7.84
CA GLY A 56 8.88 -9.01 8.13
C GLY A 56 7.57 -9.82 7.98
N GLY A 57 6.51 -9.20 7.44
CA GLY A 57 5.21 -9.83 7.28
C GLY A 57 4.85 -10.10 5.82
N LYS A 58 3.73 -10.81 5.62
CA LYS A 58 3.07 -10.94 4.32
C LYS A 58 2.35 -9.64 3.93
N PRO A 59 2.07 -9.39 2.64
CA PRO A 59 1.16 -8.33 2.23
C PRO A 59 -0.26 -8.57 2.76
N TYR A 60 -0.94 -7.49 3.09
CA TYR A 60 -2.36 -7.49 3.45
C TYR A 60 -3.14 -6.60 2.49
N SER A 61 -4.15 -7.18 1.85
CA SER A 61 -4.97 -6.50 0.85
C SER A 61 -6.31 -6.13 1.45
N TYR A 62 -6.76 -4.89 1.24
CA TYR A 62 -8.03 -4.39 1.74
C TYR A 62 -8.88 -3.93 0.57
N SER A 63 -9.95 -4.68 0.27
CA SER A 63 -10.85 -4.40 -0.85
C SER A 63 -12.10 -3.65 -0.40
N TYR A 64 -12.75 -2.94 -1.31
CA TYR A 64 -14.06 -2.32 -1.04
C TYR A 64 -15.11 -3.32 -0.55
N ASN A 65 -15.02 -4.58 -0.98
CA ASN A 65 -15.97 -5.61 -0.60
C ASN A 65 -15.86 -6.01 0.88
N LYS A 66 -14.64 -6.05 1.43
CA LYS A 66 -14.41 -6.54 2.81
C LYS A 66 -14.15 -5.42 3.80
N ALA A 67 -13.31 -4.46 3.44
CA ALA A 67 -12.96 -3.32 4.28
C ALA A 67 -13.92 -2.13 4.10
N GLY A 68 -14.73 -2.10 3.04
CA GLY A 68 -15.60 -0.98 2.72
C GLY A 68 -14.86 0.15 1.99
N ARG A 69 -15.59 0.86 1.12
CA ARG A 69 -15.03 1.93 0.28
C ARG A 69 -14.39 3.05 1.11
N GLU A 70 -15.08 3.53 2.14
CA GLU A 70 -14.62 4.65 2.97
C GLU A 70 -13.28 4.34 3.65
N ASN A 71 -13.15 3.15 4.23
CA ASN A 71 -11.90 2.75 4.89
C ASN A 71 -10.76 2.61 3.90
N VAL A 72 -11.01 2.02 2.71
CA VAL A 72 -9.98 1.84 1.69
C VAL A 72 -9.51 3.19 1.13
N GLU A 73 -10.43 4.12 0.88
CA GLU A 73 -10.07 5.47 0.41
C GLU A 73 -9.29 6.25 1.47
N GLU A 74 -9.67 6.14 2.75
CA GLU A 74 -8.93 6.76 3.85
C GLU A 74 -7.53 6.14 4.02
N MET A 75 -7.41 4.81 3.90
CA MET A 75 -6.11 4.14 3.88
C MET A 75 -5.23 4.64 2.73
N LYS A 76 -5.76 4.81 1.51
CA LYS A 76 -5.02 5.38 0.38
C LYS A 76 -4.56 6.82 0.67
N ARG A 77 -5.40 7.63 1.32
CA ARG A 77 -5.04 9.00 1.73
C ARG A 77 -3.89 9.01 2.73
N LEU A 78 -3.96 8.18 3.77
CA LEU A 78 -2.92 8.05 4.80
C LEU A 78 -1.62 7.44 4.25
N ALA A 79 -1.73 6.53 3.29
CA ALA A 79 -0.61 5.97 2.55
C ALA A 79 0.17 7.06 1.83
N LYS A 80 -0.51 7.87 1.02
CA LYS A 80 0.07 9.01 0.28
C LYS A 80 0.60 10.10 1.21
N ASN A 81 -0.05 10.35 2.33
CA ASN A 81 0.39 11.34 3.33
C ASN A 81 1.61 10.86 4.14
N GLY A 82 1.92 9.56 4.12
CA GLY A 82 3.10 9.03 4.79
C GLY A 82 3.02 8.97 6.33
N ALA A 83 1.84 9.20 6.92
CA ALA A 83 1.64 9.14 8.36
C ALA A 83 0.26 8.55 8.74
N GLY A 84 0.21 7.83 9.87
CA GLY A 84 -1.05 7.37 10.48
C GLY A 84 -1.67 6.08 9.92
N LEU A 85 -1.13 5.51 8.83
CA LEU A 85 -1.72 4.34 8.17
C LEU A 85 -1.78 3.11 9.08
N SER A 86 -0.69 2.77 9.78
CA SER A 86 -0.65 1.60 10.68
C SER A 86 -1.65 1.73 11.83
N ALA A 87 -1.70 2.89 12.47
CA ALA A 87 -2.64 3.18 13.55
C ALA A 87 -4.10 3.09 13.08
N TYR A 88 -4.38 3.62 11.89
CA TYR A 88 -5.72 3.53 11.30
C TYR A 88 -6.12 2.08 11.01
N ILE A 89 -5.21 1.28 10.42
CA ILE A 89 -5.44 -0.14 10.16
C ILE A 89 -5.79 -0.88 11.45
N THR A 90 -4.98 -0.70 12.50
CA THR A 90 -5.21 -1.36 13.80
C THR A 90 -6.55 -0.99 14.43
N ARG A 91 -7.01 0.25 14.26
CA ARG A 91 -8.24 0.76 14.89
C ARG A 91 -9.52 0.42 14.11
N ASN A 92 -9.48 0.51 12.78
CA ASN A 92 -10.70 0.47 11.96
C ASN A 92 -10.85 -0.81 11.15
N VAL A 93 -9.76 -1.41 10.67
CA VAL A 93 -9.82 -2.49 9.67
C VAL A 93 -8.93 -3.69 9.97
N ARG A 94 -8.49 -3.87 11.22
CA ARG A 94 -7.49 -4.88 11.63
C ARG A 94 -7.75 -6.30 11.08
N PHE A 95 -9.01 -6.68 10.94
CA PHE A 95 -9.43 -8.02 10.49
C PHE A 95 -10.21 -8.00 9.18
N LEU A 96 -10.25 -6.86 8.47
CA LEU A 96 -11.02 -6.68 7.24
C LEU A 96 -10.16 -6.79 5.98
N TYR A 97 -9.01 -7.46 6.07
CA TYR A 97 -8.17 -7.79 4.92
C TYR A 97 -8.72 -9.02 4.19
N ASP A 98 -8.55 -9.08 2.86
CA ASP A 98 -8.96 -10.19 2.00
C ASP A 98 -8.28 -11.51 2.38
#